data_AF-A0A661H3W9-F1
#
_entry.id   AF-A0A661H3W9-F1
#
_cell.length_a   1.000
_cell.length_b   1.000
_cell.length_c   1.000
_cell.angle_alpha   90.00
_cell.angle_beta   90.00
_cell.angle_gamma   90.00
#
_symmetry.space_group_name_H-M   'P 1'
#
loop_
_entity.id
_entity.type
_entity.pdbx_description
1 polymer ?
#
loop_
_entity_poly.entity_id
_entity_poly.type
_entity_poly.pdbx_seq_one_letter_code
_entity_poly.pdbx_strand_id
1 'polypeptide(L)'
;MDIGSLTSTVKAVVVGQLALASDDPAVDVAGESILAALGPALTQMGTALAEQAAAEVGAQLTDHAIDVVLRDGEPYLVVRSTDETVTISHDDLGARITVRLPEDLKGDLESAASDTGDSVNTFVVRAIAGKTKARSRRSRTTFKGTIET
;
A
#
# COMPACT_ATOMS: atom_id res chain seq x y z
N MET A 1 5.30 4.09 -11.92
CA MET A 1 6.43 3.56 -12.70
C MET A 1 5.89 2.32 -13.40
N ASP A 2 5.88 2.31 -14.73
CA ASP A 2 5.31 1.20 -15.50
C ASP A 2 6.40 0.12 -15.71
N ILE A 3 6.44 -0.85 -14.80
CA ILE A 3 7.42 -1.96 -14.84
C ILE A 3 7.12 -2.90 -16.02
N GLY A 4 5.85 -3.07 -16.38
CA GLY A 4 5.44 -3.89 -17.51
C GLY A 4 6.04 -3.39 -18.82
N SER A 5 5.97 -2.10 -19.07
CA SER A 5 6.59 -1.44 -20.22
C SER A 5 8.11 -1.54 -20.22
N LEU A 6 8.77 -1.35 -19.07
CA LEU A 6 10.23 -1.50 -18.95
C LEU A 6 10.68 -2.93 -19.24
N THR A 7 9.98 -3.91 -18.66
CA THR A 7 10.26 -5.34 -18.87
C THR A 7 10.06 -5.72 -20.32
N SER A 8 9.02 -5.19 -20.96
CA SER A 8 8.74 -5.41 -22.39
C SER A 8 9.84 -4.83 -23.27
N THR A 9 10.36 -3.65 -22.92
CA THR A 9 11.47 -3.01 -23.62
C THR A 9 12.75 -3.84 -23.50
N VAL A 10 13.09 -4.29 -22.29
CA VAL A 10 14.27 -5.16 -22.07
C VAL A 10 14.15 -6.46 -22.86
N LYS A 11 12.98 -7.10 -22.84
CA LYS A 11 12.71 -8.30 -23.65
C LYS A 11 12.91 -8.05 -25.13
N ALA A 12 12.35 -6.96 -25.68
CA ALA A 12 12.47 -6.63 -27.09
C ALA A 12 13.94 -6.40 -27.51
N VAL A 13 14.73 -5.73 -26.67
CA VAL A 13 16.16 -5.54 -26.91
C VAL A 13 16.90 -6.88 -26.95
N VAL A 14 16.67 -7.74 -25.95
CA VAL A 14 17.35 -9.06 -25.87
C VAL A 14 16.97 -9.96 -27.04
N VAL A 15 15.69 -10.01 -27.41
CA VAL A 15 15.22 -10.76 -28.60
C VAL A 15 15.87 -10.22 -29.87
N GLY A 16 15.93 -8.89 -30.03
CA GLY A 16 16.61 -8.27 -31.16
C GLY A 16 18.10 -8.61 -31.25
N GLN A 17 18.78 -8.76 -30.11
CA GLN A 17 20.20 -9.16 -30.08
C GLN A 17 20.39 -10.66 -30.37
N LEU A 18 19.50 -11.53 -29.88
CA LEU A 18 19.55 -12.96 -30.16
C LEU A 18 19.39 -13.24 -31.67
N ALA A 19 18.44 -12.57 -32.32
CA ALA A 19 18.22 -12.68 -33.76
C ALA A 19 19.43 -12.24 -34.61
N LEU A 20 20.30 -11.38 -34.07
CA LEU A 20 21.53 -10.94 -34.74
C LEU A 20 22.71 -11.91 -34.49
N ALA A 21 22.65 -12.72 -33.43
CA ALA A 21 23.79 -13.51 -32.96
C ALA A 21 23.95 -14.84 -33.73
N SER A 22 22.85 -15.51 -34.07
CA SER A 22 22.87 -16.75 -34.86
C SER A 22 21.45 -17.15 -35.28
N ASP A 23 21.30 -17.85 -36.41
CA ASP A 23 20.05 -18.47 -36.87
C ASP A 23 19.94 -19.93 -36.36
N ASP A 24 20.54 -20.20 -35.19
CA ASP A 24 20.61 -21.53 -34.58
C ASP A 24 19.44 -21.74 -33.62
N PRO A 25 18.57 -22.75 -33.87
CA PRO A 25 17.43 -23.05 -33.00
C PRO A 25 17.82 -23.30 -31.54
N ALA A 26 19.03 -23.79 -31.27
CA ALA A 26 19.50 -24.00 -29.90
C ALA A 26 19.74 -22.67 -29.15
N VAL A 27 20.17 -21.62 -29.87
CA VAL A 27 20.37 -20.27 -29.33
C VAL A 27 19.03 -19.61 -29.01
N ASP A 28 18.03 -19.81 -29.87
CA ASP A 28 16.67 -19.30 -29.62
C ASP A 28 16.07 -19.89 -28.36
N VAL A 29 16.12 -21.22 -28.21
CA VAL A 29 15.60 -21.92 -27.02
C VAL A 29 16.34 -21.48 -25.75
N ALA A 30 17.66 -21.31 -25.82
CA ALA A 30 18.43 -20.78 -24.70
C ALA A 30 18.02 -19.34 -24.35
N GLY A 31 17.83 -18.50 -25.36
CA GLY A 31 17.37 -17.11 -25.22
C GLY A 31 16.00 -17.00 -24.56
N GLU A 32 15.03 -17.81 -24.99
CA GLU A 32 13.71 -17.89 -24.37
C GLU A 32 13.77 -18.30 -22.90
N SER A 33 14.62 -19.28 -22.56
CA SER A 33 14.78 -19.74 -21.17
C SER A 33 15.36 -18.64 -20.26
N ILE A 34 16.32 -17.86 -20.78
CA ILE A 34 16.91 -16.72 -20.07
C ILE A 34 15.88 -15.62 -19.88
N LEU A 35 15.11 -15.28 -20.92
CA LEU A 35 14.05 -14.28 -20.85
C LEU A 35 12.94 -14.66 -19.88
N ALA A 36 12.58 -15.95 -19.81
CA ALA A 36 11.62 -16.46 -18.85
C ALA A 36 12.15 -16.34 -17.40
N ALA A 37 13.44 -16.64 -17.18
CA ALA A 37 14.08 -16.52 -15.88
C ALA A 37 14.28 -15.06 -15.42
N LEU A 38 14.49 -14.12 -16.36
CA LEU A 38 14.69 -12.70 -16.05
C LEU A 38 13.40 -11.96 -15.66
N GLY A 39 12.23 -12.42 -16.12
CA GLY A 39 10.95 -11.76 -15.85
C GLY A 39 10.67 -11.53 -14.35
N PRO A 40 10.75 -12.55 -13.49
CA PRO A 40 10.59 -12.41 -12.05
C PRO A 40 11.63 -11.47 -11.41
N ALA A 41 12.89 -11.54 -11.84
CA ALA A 41 13.97 -10.71 -11.30
C ALA A 41 13.76 -9.22 -11.62
N LEU A 42 13.32 -8.89 -12.83
CA LEU A 42 13.01 -7.51 -13.24
C LEU A 42 11.81 -6.96 -12.45
N THR A 43 10.79 -7.79 -12.22
CA THR A 43 9.62 -7.42 -11.41
C THR A 43 10.02 -7.13 -9.96
N GLN A 44 10.87 -7.99 -9.38
CA GLN A 44 11.39 -7.81 -8.03
C GLN A 44 12.25 -6.55 -7.92
N MET A 45 13.12 -6.30 -8.90
CA MET A 45 13.96 -5.10 -8.95
C MET A 45 13.12 -3.82 -9.00
N GLY A 46 12.10 -3.77 -9.86
CA GLY A 46 11.25 -2.59 -9.93
C GLY A 46 10.39 -2.38 -8.67
N THR A 47 10.02 -3.45 -7.97
CA THR A 47 9.37 -3.35 -6.65
C THR A 47 10.31 -2.73 -5.61
N ALA A 48 11.55 -3.23 -5.53
CA ALA A 48 12.56 -2.68 -4.62
C ALA A 48 12.87 -1.20 -4.93
N LEU A 49 12.93 -0.82 -6.20
CA LEU A 49 13.08 0.59 -6.61
C LEU A 49 11.89 1.45 -6.20
N ALA A 50 10.66 0.94 -6.31
CA ALA A 50 9.47 1.65 -5.86
C ALA A 50 9.46 1.84 -4.34
N GLU A 51 9.92 0.85 -3.56
CA GLU A 51 10.09 0.95 -2.10
C GLU A 51 11.14 2.00 -1.72
N GLN A 52 12.29 2.00 -2.41
CA GLN A 52 13.32 3.01 -2.19
C GLN A 52 12.79 4.43 -2.51
N ALA A 53 12.07 4.59 -3.63
CA ALA A 53 11.45 5.86 -3.99
C ALA A 53 10.40 6.29 -2.97
N ALA A 54 9.58 5.37 -2.45
CA ALA A 54 8.61 5.68 -1.41
C ALA A 54 9.27 6.17 -0.12
N ALA A 55 10.41 5.56 0.28
CA ALA A 55 11.17 6.00 1.45
C ALA A 55 11.78 7.40 1.24
N GLU A 56 12.33 7.68 0.06
CA GLU A 56 12.92 8.97 -0.26
C GLU A 56 11.86 10.09 -0.32
N VAL A 57 10.72 9.84 -0.98
CA VAL A 57 9.61 10.80 -1.05
C VAL A 57 8.98 10.98 0.34
N GLY A 58 8.83 9.90 1.11
CA GLY A 58 8.32 9.97 2.49
C GLY A 58 9.22 10.78 3.42
N ALA A 59 10.54 10.75 3.22
CA ALA A 59 11.47 11.60 3.97
C ALA A 59 11.32 13.11 3.64
N GLN A 60 10.77 13.44 2.48
CA GLN A 60 10.52 14.83 2.05
C GLN A 60 9.12 15.34 2.43
N LEU A 61 8.16 14.43 2.65
CA LEU A 61 6.77 14.75 2.97
C LEU A 61 6.42 14.28 4.39
N THR A 62 6.83 15.05 5.40
CA THR A 62 6.76 14.65 6.82
C THR A 62 5.33 14.46 7.36
N ASP A 63 4.34 15.08 6.72
CA ASP A 63 2.91 15.01 7.02
C ASP A 63 2.16 13.96 6.18
N HIS A 64 2.88 13.18 5.36
CA HIS A 64 2.32 12.15 4.51
C HIS A 64 3.09 10.81 4.64
N ALA A 65 2.34 9.71 4.71
CA ALA A 65 2.86 8.37 4.56
C ALA A 65 2.77 7.97 3.07
N ILE A 66 3.86 7.43 2.54
CA ILE A 66 3.93 6.92 1.18
C ILE A 66 3.96 5.39 1.26
N ASP A 67 2.91 4.74 0.77
CA ASP A 67 2.88 3.27 0.68
C ASP A 67 3.11 2.80 -0.74
N VAL A 68 3.72 1.63 -0.86
CA VAL A 68 3.77 0.89 -2.11
C VAL A 68 2.65 -0.14 -2.10
N VAL A 69 1.73 -0.04 -3.07
CA VAL A 69 0.65 -1.01 -3.26
C VAL A 69 0.82 -1.72 -4.60
N LEU A 70 0.62 -3.04 -4.61
CA LEU A 70 0.64 -3.81 -5.85
C LEU A 70 -0.77 -3.84 -6.46
N ARG A 71 -0.90 -3.43 -7.72
CA ARG A 71 -2.11 -3.60 -8.54
C ARG A 71 -1.72 -4.31 -9.82
N ASP A 72 -2.38 -5.43 -10.09
CA ASP A 72 -2.09 -6.27 -11.26
C ASP A 72 -0.61 -6.70 -11.37
N GLY A 73 0.07 -6.84 -10.21
CA GLY A 73 1.50 -7.20 -10.15
C GLY A 73 2.46 -6.02 -10.28
N GLU A 74 1.95 -4.81 -10.47
CA GLU A 74 2.75 -3.59 -10.61
C GLU A 74 2.69 -2.72 -9.35
N PRO A 75 3.81 -2.14 -8.89
CA PRO A 75 3.86 -1.26 -7.74
C PRO A 75 3.41 0.16 -8.08
N TYR A 76 2.52 0.68 -7.24
CA TYR A 76 2.02 2.05 -7.27
C TYR A 76 2.33 2.71 -5.93
N LEU A 77 2.80 3.96 -5.98
CA LEU A 77 2.96 4.79 -4.79
C LEU A 77 1.61 5.43 -4.47
N VAL A 78 1.14 5.24 -3.24
CA VAL A 78 -0.07 5.86 -2.72
C VAL A 78 0.33 6.79 -1.59
N VAL A 79 -0.07 8.06 -1.73
CA VAL A 79 0.14 9.07 -0.72
C VAL A 79 -1.06 9.07 0.23
N ARG A 80 -0.79 9.00 1.53
CA ARG A 80 -1.79 9.17 2.59
C ARG A 80 -1.34 10.28 3.51
N SER A 81 -2.24 11.19 3.88
CA SER A 81 -1.93 12.12 4.97
C SER A 81 -1.76 11.34 6.27
N THR A 82 -0.67 11.59 7.00
CA THR A 82 -0.50 11.09 8.38
C THR A 82 -1.38 11.85 9.36
N ASP A 83 -1.75 13.07 8.98
CA ASP A 83 -2.65 13.97 9.69
C ASP A 83 -4.09 13.85 9.17
N GLU A 84 -4.56 12.62 8.91
CA GLU A 84 -6.00 12.37 8.75
C GLU A 84 -6.67 12.56 10.12
N THR A 85 -6.73 13.82 10.57
CA THR A 85 -7.65 14.29 11.59
C THR A 85 -9.02 13.78 11.18
N VAL A 86 -9.54 12.81 11.92
CA VAL A 86 -10.90 12.34 11.71
C VAL A 86 -11.78 13.57 11.88
N THR A 87 -12.25 14.15 10.77
CA THR A 87 -13.20 15.25 10.80
C THR A 87 -14.50 14.66 11.32
N ILE A 88 -14.72 14.78 12.62
CA ILE A 88 -15.93 14.31 13.27
C ILE A 88 -17.02 15.34 12.92
N SER A 89 -17.77 15.06 11.86
CA SER A 89 -18.97 15.83 11.53
C SER A 89 -19.96 15.65 12.67
N HIS A 90 -20.17 16.71 13.45
CA HIS A 90 -21.18 16.76 14.51
C HIS A 90 -22.52 17.17 13.90
N ASP A 91 -22.94 16.49 12.83
CA ASP A 91 -24.29 16.71 12.31
C ASP A 91 -25.30 16.27 13.38
N ASP A 92 -26.41 17.00 13.54
CA ASP A 92 -27.41 16.79 14.61
C ASP A 92 -28.12 15.42 14.53
N LEU A 93 -27.80 14.62 13.51
CA LEU A 93 -28.25 13.24 13.28
C LEU A 93 -27.32 12.17 13.90
N GLY A 94 -26.48 12.55 14.86
CA GLY A 94 -25.58 11.61 15.57
C GLY A 94 -26.31 10.60 16.46
N ALA A 95 -25.94 9.32 16.36
CA ALA A 95 -26.41 8.28 17.29
C ALA A 95 -25.74 8.44 18.67
N ARG A 96 -26.54 8.51 19.75
CA ARG A 96 -26.05 8.61 21.13
C ARG A 96 -25.84 7.22 21.72
N ILE A 97 -24.70 7.00 22.38
CA ILE A 97 -24.36 5.75 23.06
C ILE A 97 -23.95 6.07 24.51
N THR A 98 -24.44 5.29 25.48
CA THR A 98 -23.99 5.35 26.88
C THR A 98 -23.12 4.14 27.18
N VAL A 99 -21.87 4.37 27.59
CA VAL A 99 -20.89 3.32 27.90
C VAL A 99 -20.59 3.33 29.39
N ARG A 100 -20.51 2.15 30.02
CA ARG A 100 -20.00 2.00 31.38
C ARG A 100 -18.49 1.71 31.30
N LEU A 101 -17.70 2.54 31.94
CA LEU A 101 -16.24 2.42 31.96
C LEU A 101 -15.79 2.12 33.40
N PRO A 102 -14.75 1.30 33.60
CA PRO A 102 -14.00 1.26 34.86
C PRO A 102 -13.48 2.66 35.21
N GLU A 103 -13.33 2.94 36.51
CA GLU A 103 -12.91 4.25 37.00
C GLU A 103 -11.51 4.66 36.52
N ASP A 104 -10.56 3.72 36.53
CA ASP A 104 -9.20 3.94 36.06
C ASP A 104 -9.17 4.34 34.57
N LEU A 105 -9.93 3.62 33.74
CA LEU A 105 -10.00 3.88 32.31
C LEU A 105 -10.62 5.25 31.99
N LYS A 106 -11.58 5.71 32.79
CA LYS A 106 -12.14 7.06 32.63
C LYS A 106 -11.07 8.12 32.89
N GLY A 107 -10.26 7.95 33.94
CA GLY A 107 -9.17 8.86 34.27
C GLY A 107 -8.11 8.94 33.18
N ASP A 108 -7.68 7.79 32.66
CA ASP A 108 -6.71 7.72 31.56
C ASP A 108 -7.21 8.45 30.29
N LEU A 109 -8.49 8.28 29.96
CA LEU A 109 -9.11 8.95 28.80
C LEU A 109 -9.18 10.47 28.98
N GLU A 110 -9.50 10.96 30.19
CA GLU A 110 -9.57 12.39 30.51
C GLU A 110 -8.18 13.06 30.42
N SER A 111 -7.14 12.39 30.92
CA SER A 111 -5.77 12.86 30.82
C SER A 111 -5.30 12.91 29.36
N ALA A 112 -5.46 11.82 28.61
CA ALA A 112 -5.00 11.74 27.22
C ALA A 112 -5.74 12.72 26.29
N ALA A 113 -7.03 12.97 26.54
CA ALA A 113 -7.80 13.99 25.83
C ALA A 113 -7.25 15.40 26.12
N SER A 114 -6.93 15.68 27.39
CA SER A 114 -6.37 16.97 27.82
C SER A 114 -4.99 17.23 27.21
N ASP A 115 -4.13 16.21 27.14
CA ASP A 115 -2.80 16.31 26.52
C ASP A 115 -2.87 16.64 25.03
N THR A 116 -3.95 16.20 24.35
CA THR A 116 -4.19 16.45 22.93
C THR A 116 -4.99 17.74 22.69
N GLY A 117 -5.46 18.42 23.75
CA GLY A 117 -6.34 19.59 23.65
C GLY A 117 -7.75 19.27 23.11
N ASP A 118 -8.15 18.00 23.15
CA ASP A 118 -9.43 17.51 22.62
C ASP A 118 -10.45 17.31 23.75
N SER A 119 -11.74 17.38 23.41
CA SER A 119 -12.78 16.89 24.34
C SER A 119 -12.67 15.37 24.50
N VAL A 120 -13.04 14.83 25.67
CA VAL A 120 -13.08 13.38 25.90
C VAL A 120 -13.90 12.65 24.84
N ASN A 121 -15.03 13.25 24.42
CA ASN A 121 -15.85 12.69 23.35
C ASN A 121 -15.09 12.63 22.02
N THR A 122 -14.43 13.72 21.62
CA THR A 122 -13.61 13.79 20.40
C THR A 122 -12.51 12.74 20.43
N PHE A 123 -11.80 12.62 21.56
CA PHE A 123 -10.73 11.65 21.76
C PHE A 123 -11.24 10.21 21.64
N VAL A 124 -12.33 9.87 22.34
CA VAL A 124 -12.93 8.53 22.33
C VAL A 124 -13.42 8.17 20.93
N VAL A 125 -14.12 9.07 20.25
CA VAL A 125 -14.62 8.81 18.89
C VAL A 125 -13.45 8.65 17.91
N ARG A 126 -12.38 9.45 18.01
CA ARG A 126 -11.17 9.30 17.19
C ARG A 126 -10.50 7.94 17.43
N ALA A 127 -10.36 7.53 18.69
CA ALA A 127 -9.79 6.23 19.06
C ALA A 127 -10.61 5.05 18.47
N ILE A 128 -11.94 5.11 18.59
CA ILE A 128 -12.84 4.09 18.02
C ILE A 128 -12.78 4.10 16.49
N ALA A 129 -12.82 5.27 15.86
CA ALA A 129 -12.77 5.40 14.40
C ALA A 129 -11.46 4.82 13.84
N GLY A 130 -10.32 5.08 14.49
CA GLY A 130 -9.02 4.51 14.13
C GLY A 130 -9.03 2.98 14.17
N LYS A 131 -9.55 2.38 15.25
CA LYS A 131 -9.63 0.91 15.39
C LYS A 131 -10.60 0.27 14.39
N THR A 132 -11.74 0.89 14.12
CA THR A 132 -12.72 0.38 13.13
C THR A 132 -12.18 0.46 11.70
N LYS A 133 -11.51 1.56 11.33
CA LYS A 133 -10.84 1.70 10.02
C LYS A 133 -9.75 0.63 9.83
N ALA A 134 -8.94 0.34 10.86
CA ALA A 134 -7.92 -0.70 10.81
C ALA A 134 -8.52 -2.11 10.62
N ARG A 135 -9.61 -2.44 11.34
CA ARG A 135 -10.32 -3.72 11.19
C ARG A 135 -10.93 -3.89 9.79
N SER A 136 -11.53 -2.83 9.26
CA SER A 136 -12.10 -2.82 7.91
C SER A 136 -11.03 -3.04 6.83
N ARG A 137 -9.84 -2.45 6.99
CA ARG A 137 -8.70 -2.67 6.09
C ARG A 137 -8.20 -4.11 6.11
N ARG A 138 -8.09 -4.75 7.30
CA ARG A 138 -7.67 -6.16 7.44
C ARG A 138 -8.70 -7.15 6.88
N SER A 139 -9.98 -6.78 6.83
CA SER A 139 -11.02 -7.60 6.21
C SER A 139 -11.05 -7.50 4.68
N ARG A 140 -10.35 -6.51 4.10
CA ARG A 140 -10.41 -6.21 2.66
C ARG A 140 -9.25 -6.81 1.85
N THR A 141 -8.42 -7.65 2.46
CA THR A 141 -7.47 -8.52 1.77
C THR A 141 -8.23 -9.64 1.05
N THR A 142 -8.77 -9.27 -0.10
CA THR A 142 -8.96 -10.05 -1.34
C THR A 142 -9.04 -11.57 -1.21
N PHE A 143 -10.27 -12.10 -1.20
CA PHE A 143 -10.57 -13.44 -1.67
C PHE A 143 -10.38 -13.47 -3.20
N LYS A 144 -9.29 -14.09 -3.66
CA LYS A 144 -9.05 -14.37 -5.07
C LYS A 144 -9.53 -15.80 -5.35
N GLY A 145 -10.83 -15.97 -5.53
CA GLY A 145 -11.42 -17.23 -6.00
C GLY A 145 -11.49 -17.22 -7.52
N THR A 146 -10.73 -18.09 -8.17
CA THR A 146 -10.87 -18.39 -9.59
C THR A 146 -12.26 -18.99 -9.81
N ILE A 147 -13.11 -18.30 -10.58
CA ILE A 147 -14.35 -18.90 -11.11
C ILE A 147 -13.92 -19.66 -12.36
N GLU A 148 -13.71 -20.98 -12.20
CA GLU A 148 -13.65 -21.88 -13.34
C GLU A 148 -15.08 -22.02 -13.90
N THR A 149 -15.24 -21.74 -15.20
CA THR A 149 -16.37 -22.22 -16.00
C THR A 149 -15.83 -22.70 -17.34
#